data_AF-E6QII7-F1
#
_entry.id   AF-E6QII7-F1
#
_cell.length_a   1.000
_cell.length_b   1.000
_cell.length_c   1.000
_cell.angle_alpha   90.00
_cell.angle_beta   90.00
_cell.angle_gamma   90.00
#
_symmetry.space_group_name_H-M   'P 1'
#
loop_
_entity.id
_entity.type
_entity.pdbx_description
1 polymer ?
#
loop_
_entity_poly.entity_id
_entity_poly.type
_entity_poly.pdbx_seq_one_letter_code
_entity_poly.pdbx_strand_id
1 'polypeptide(L)'
;MKAQKTEYPFRNPALDREARITDLLSRLTLDEKIALMDDHPKIPRLGLEFSGQVEGLHGLALGGPGHWEGRGKIVLPTTTFPQERGLGNTWDPALMQRIGALEGYEARYMYQSPRYDRGGLIVARPTSISRATRAGVAAKSPWAKTLISSAP
;
A
#
# COMPACT_ATOMS: atom_id res chain seq x y z
N MET A 1 -2.12 -28.84 13.88
CA MET A 1 -2.38 -27.92 12.75
C MET A 1 -3.55 -28.48 11.95
N LYS A 2 -4.74 -27.87 11.97
CA LYS A 2 -5.88 -28.36 11.17
C LYS A 2 -5.63 -27.96 9.71
N ALA A 3 -5.43 -28.95 8.84
CA ALA A 3 -5.40 -28.72 7.40
C ALA A 3 -6.75 -28.12 6.98
N GLN A 4 -6.73 -26.87 6.54
CA GLN A 4 -7.91 -26.17 6.04
C GLN A 4 -8.30 -26.87 4.75
N LYS A 5 -9.42 -27.62 4.78
CA LYS A 5 -9.95 -28.37 3.64
C LYS A 5 -10.04 -27.41 2.45
N THR A 6 -9.14 -27.57 1.48
CA THR A 6 -8.96 -26.58 0.41
C THR A 6 -10.07 -26.80 -0.61
N GLU A 7 -11.22 -26.17 -0.35
CA GLU A 7 -12.43 -26.32 -1.16
C GLU A 7 -12.24 -25.83 -2.60
N TYR A 8 -11.25 -24.95 -2.83
CA TYR A 8 -10.93 -24.38 -4.13
C TYR A 8 -9.43 -24.39 -4.44
N PRO A 9 -9.02 -24.71 -5.68
CA PRO A 9 -7.61 -24.69 -6.11
C PRO A 9 -6.91 -23.35 -5.88
N PHE A 10 -7.58 -22.21 -6.08
CA PHE A 10 -6.99 -20.89 -5.84
C PHE A 10 -6.50 -20.66 -4.39
N ARG A 11 -7.01 -21.42 -3.41
CA ARG A 11 -6.59 -21.37 -2.01
C ARG A 11 -5.39 -22.25 -1.67
N ASN A 12 -4.93 -23.09 -2.60
CA ASN A 12 -3.78 -23.96 -2.37
C ASN A 12 -2.46 -23.18 -2.59
N PRO A 13 -1.67 -22.90 -1.53
CA PRO A 13 -0.41 -22.15 -1.68
C PRO A 13 0.69 -22.96 -2.38
N ALA A 14 0.53 -24.28 -2.55
CA ALA A 14 1.48 -25.13 -3.25
C ALA A 14 1.34 -25.09 -4.79
N LEU A 15 0.24 -24.53 -5.31
CA LEU A 15 0.04 -24.33 -6.74
C LEU A 15 0.70 -23.03 -7.22
N ASP A 16 1.04 -23.00 -8.51
CA ASP A 16 1.57 -21.80 -9.16
C ASP A 16 0.60 -20.61 -9.05
N ARG A 17 1.18 -19.41 -8.97
CA ARG A 17 0.42 -18.16 -8.80
C ARG A 17 -0.54 -17.92 -9.95
N GLU A 18 -0.10 -18.08 -11.19
CA GLU A 18 -0.93 -17.82 -12.37
C GLU A 18 -2.06 -18.84 -12.48
N ALA A 19 -1.79 -20.11 -12.12
CA ALA A 19 -2.82 -21.13 -12.06
C ALA A 19 -3.91 -20.80 -11.02
N ARG A 20 -3.50 -20.28 -9.84
CA ARG A 20 -4.44 -19.87 -8.79
C ARG A 20 -5.27 -18.65 -9.18
N ILE A 21 -4.65 -17.66 -9.83
CA ILE A 21 -5.35 -16.46 -10.33
C ILE A 21 -6.33 -16.86 -11.43
N THR A 22 -5.91 -17.71 -12.36
CA THR A 22 -6.76 -18.20 -13.46
C THR A 22 -7.98 -18.94 -12.94
N ASP A 23 -7.81 -19.88 -11.99
CA ASP A 23 -8.91 -20.60 -11.36
C ASP A 23 -9.88 -19.64 -10.64
N LEU A 24 -9.35 -18.65 -9.92
CA LEU A 24 -10.18 -17.63 -9.27
C LEU A 24 -11.02 -16.85 -10.30
N LEU A 25 -10.41 -16.29 -11.34
CA LEU A 25 -11.10 -15.49 -12.37
C LEU A 25 -12.12 -16.30 -13.16
N SER A 26 -11.90 -17.60 -13.34
CA SER A 26 -12.85 -18.50 -14.01
C SER A 26 -14.13 -18.73 -13.20
N ARG A 27 -14.07 -18.58 -11.87
CA ARG A 27 -15.19 -18.81 -10.95
C ARG A 27 -16.02 -17.55 -10.68
N LEU A 28 -15.53 -16.38 -11.10
CA LEU A 28 -16.22 -15.11 -10.89
C LEU A 28 -17.29 -14.86 -11.94
N THR A 29 -18.46 -14.39 -11.48
CA THR A 29 -19.49 -13.87 -12.39
C THR A 29 -19.06 -12.55 -13.01
N LEU A 30 -19.78 -12.08 -14.03
CA LEU A 30 -19.50 -10.77 -14.62
C LEU A 30 -19.65 -9.64 -13.59
N ASP A 31 -20.71 -9.68 -12.78
CA ASP A 31 -20.95 -8.67 -11.74
C ASP A 31 -19.85 -8.69 -10.67
N GLU A 32 -19.38 -9.88 -10.28
CA GLU A 32 -18.26 -10.00 -9.33
C GLU A 32 -16.94 -9.46 -9.92
N LYS A 33 -16.74 -9.58 -11.24
CA LYS A 33 -15.57 -8.98 -11.93
C LYS A 33 -15.67 -7.45 -11.99
N ILE A 34 -16.87 -6.91 -12.19
CA ILE A 34 -17.10 -5.46 -12.13
C ILE A 34 -16.85 -4.95 -10.71
N ALA A 35 -17.31 -5.69 -9.70
CA ALA A 35 -17.09 -5.34 -8.29
C ALA A 35 -15.59 -5.24 -7.95
N LEU A 36 -14.72 -6.06 -8.56
CA LEU A 36 -13.27 -5.99 -8.36
C LEU A 36 -12.63 -4.65 -8.78
N MET A 37 -13.35 -3.78 -9.49
CA MET A 37 -12.87 -2.44 -9.86
C MET A 37 -13.09 -1.40 -8.74
N ASP A 38 -13.77 -1.76 -7.67
CA ASP A 38 -13.88 -0.93 -6.46
C ASP A 38 -12.59 -1.00 -5.61
N ASP A 39 -12.44 -0.10 -4.65
CA ASP A 39 -11.24 0.03 -3.81
C ASP A 39 -11.11 -1.11 -2.77
N HIS A 40 -12.24 -1.61 -2.26
CA HIS A 40 -12.28 -2.69 -1.25
C HIS A 40 -13.36 -3.75 -1.56
N PRO A 41 -13.25 -4.48 -2.67
CA PRO A 41 -14.27 -5.44 -3.07
C PRO A 41 -14.38 -6.60 -2.09
N LYS A 42 -15.63 -7.02 -1.84
CA LYS A 42 -15.95 -8.22 -1.08
C LYS A 42 -16.76 -9.15 -1.95
N ILE A 43 -16.40 -10.43 -1.94
CA ILE A 43 -17.11 -11.48 -2.67
C ILE A 43 -17.53 -12.56 -1.65
N PRO A 44 -18.66 -12.35 -0.93
CA PRO A 44 -19.07 -13.24 0.16
C PRO A 44 -19.27 -14.69 -0.27
N ARG A 45 -19.75 -14.92 -1.50
CA ARG A 45 -19.97 -16.27 -2.08
C ARG A 45 -18.70 -17.13 -2.09
N LEU A 46 -17.56 -16.51 -2.39
CA LEU A 46 -16.25 -17.18 -2.39
C LEU A 46 -15.49 -16.95 -1.06
N GLY A 47 -16.07 -16.24 -0.10
CA GLY A 47 -15.43 -15.84 1.15
C GLY A 47 -14.13 -15.07 0.90
N LEU A 48 -14.17 -14.11 -0.04
CA LEU A 48 -13.02 -13.26 -0.36
C LEU A 48 -13.27 -11.83 0.11
N GLU A 49 -12.26 -11.27 0.74
CA GLU A 49 -12.19 -9.87 1.14
C GLU A 49 -10.83 -9.35 0.73
N PHE A 50 -10.82 -8.33 -0.14
CA PHE A 50 -9.60 -7.74 -0.63
C PHE A 50 -9.14 -6.61 0.30
N SER A 51 -7.83 -6.48 0.45
CA SER A 51 -7.24 -5.36 1.18
C SER A 51 -7.36 -4.10 0.36
N GLY A 52 -7.63 -2.98 1.02
CA GLY A 52 -7.58 -1.67 0.38
C GLY A 52 -6.20 -1.12 0.13
N GLN A 53 -6.23 0.15 -0.25
CA GLN A 53 -5.06 1.00 -0.42
C GLN A 53 -4.87 1.93 0.77
N VAL A 54 -3.61 2.21 1.10
CA VAL A 54 -3.22 3.20 2.11
C VAL A 54 -2.09 4.07 1.58
N GLU A 55 -2.11 5.35 1.95
CA GLU A 55 -1.05 6.28 1.60
C GLU A 55 0.17 6.06 2.51
N GLY A 56 1.36 6.07 1.92
CA GLY A 56 2.60 5.81 2.63
C GLY A 56 3.70 6.83 2.40
N LEU A 57 3.40 8.07 2.01
CA LEU A 57 4.36 9.05 1.46
C LEU A 57 5.66 9.24 2.28
N HIS A 58 5.55 9.40 3.59
CA HIS A 58 6.68 9.61 4.51
C HIS A 58 6.30 9.07 5.90
N GLY A 59 5.84 7.82 5.91
CA GLY A 59 5.08 7.22 6.99
C GLY A 59 3.71 6.75 6.52
N LEU A 60 3.20 5.72 7.17
CA LEU A 60 1.90 5.15 6.90
C LEU A 60 0.79 6.11 7.36
N ALA A 61 -0.07 6.59 6.46
CA ALA A 61 -1.12 7.54 6.81
C ALA A 61 -2.39 6.80 7.28
N LEU A 62 -2.52 6.63 8.60
CA LEU A 62 -3.72 6.08 9.26
C LEU A 62 -4.39 7.09 10.21
N GLY A 63 -4.24 8.38 9.89
CA GLY A 63 -4.89 9.48 10.58
C GLY A 63 -4.22 10.82 10.30
N GLY A 64 -4.58 11.83 11.10
CA GLY A 64 -4.01 13.17 11.04
C GLY A 64 -4.97 14.22 10.45
N PRO A 65 -4.49 15.41 10.09
CA PRO A 65 -5.34 16.54 9.68
C PRO A 65 -6.26 16.26 8.49
N GLY A 66 -5.92 15.25 7.66
CA GLY A 66 -6.73 14.82 6.52
C GLY A 66 -7.82 13.81 6.83
N HIS A 67 -8.01 13.44 8.11
CA HIS A 67 -9.02 12.45 8.54
C HIS A 67 -8.88 11.06 7.90
N TRP A 68 -7.65 10.66 7.57
CA TRP A 68 -7.33 9.36 6.95
C TRP A 68 -7.58 8.15 7.87
N GLU A 69 -7.88 8.39 9.15
CA GLU A 69 -8.31 7.36 10.09
C GLU A 69 -9.68 6.78 9.72
N GLY A 70 -10.46 7.53 8.93
CA GLY A 70 -11.86 7.23 8.59
C GLY A 70 -12.84 7.83 9.60
N ARG A 71 -14.07 8.16 9.15
CA ARG A 71 -15.07 8.81 10.01
C ARG A 71 -15.33 8.03 11.30
N GLY A 72 -15.17 8.70 12.44
CA GLY A 72 -15.47 8.15 13.77
C GLY A 72 -14.43 7.16 14.32
N LYS A 73 -13.27 7.04 13.68
CA LYS A 73 -12.20 6.13 14.10
C LYS A 73 -11.14 6.91 14.87
N ILE A 74 -10.47 6.25 15.82
CA ILE A 74 -9.36 6.86 16.57
C ILE A 74 -8.14 7.02 15.67
N VAL A 75 -7.42 8.15 15.77
CA VAL A 75 -6.15 8.34 15.07
C VAL A 75 -5.13 7.34 15.59
N LEU A 76 -4.51 6.57 14.69
CA LEU A 76 -3.43 5.66 15.05
C LEU A 76 -2.10 6.35 14.78
N PRO A 77 -1.24 6.53 15.80
CA PRO A 77 0.09 7.10 15.59
C PRO A 77 0.94 6.07 14.85
N THR A 78 1.44 6.46 13.69
CA THR A 78 2.39 5.72 12.85
C THR A 78 3.69 6.52 12.75
N THR A 79 4.79 5.85 12.42
CA THR A 79 6.07 6.54 12.31
C THR A 79 6.02 7.56 11.16
N THR A 80 6.34 8.82 11.45
CA THR A 80 6.40 9.89 10.46
C THR A 80 7.84 10.28 10.20
N PHE A 81 8.26 10.19 8.94
CA PHE A 81 9.58 10.56 8.47
C PHE A 81 9.61 11.98 7.91
N PRO A 82 10.81 12.58 7.73
CA PRO A 82 10.93 13.77 6.91
C PRO A 82 10.26 13.56 5.54
N GLN A 83 9.66 14.60 4.98
CA GLN A 83 9.12 14.55 3.62
C GLN A 83 10.22 14.09 2.65
N GLU A 84 9.81 13.51 1.52
CA GLU A 84 10.69 12.83 0.57
C GLU A 84 11.91 13.64 0.13
N ARG A 85 11.82 14.98 0.09
CA ARG A 85 12.97 15.88 -0.13
C ARG A 85 14.02 15.83 0.98
N GLY A 86 13.58 15.81 2.23
CA GLY A 86 14.44 15.67 3.39
C GLY A 86 15.18 14.34 3.37
N LEU A 87 14.46 13.26 3.05
CA LEU A 87 15.05 11.93 2.86
C LEU A 87 15.99 11.89 1.65
N GLY A 88 15.61 12.51 0.53
CA GLY A 88 16.44 12.58 -0.67
C GLY A 88 17.78 13.32 -0.46
N ASN A 89 17.84 14.27 0.49
CA ASN A 89 19.08 14.96 0.83
C ASN A 89 20.09 14.08 1.61
N THR A 90 19.69 12.89 2.07
CA THR A 90 20.61 11.96 2.75
C THR A 90 21.53 11.22 1.78
N TRP A 91 21.12 11.09 0.51
CA TRP A 91 21.82 10.30 -0.52
C TRP A 91 22.16 8.88 -0.08
N ASP A 92 21.37 8.28 0.82
CA ASP A 92 21.58 6.94 1.36
C ASP A 92 20.46 5.97 0.91
N PRO A 93 20.72 5.13 -0.11
CA PRO A 93 19.75 4.14 -0.57
C PRO A 93 19.43 3.05 0.47
N ALA A 94 20.39 2.71 1.35
CA ALA A 94 20.19 1.71 2.38
C ALA A 94 19.23 2.24 3.47
N LEU A 95 19.33 3.53 3.80
CA LEU A 95 18.36 4.20 4.67
C LEU A 95 16.95 4.16 4.07
N MET A 96 16.80 4.44 2.77
CA MET A 96 15.50 4.39 2.11
C MET A 96 14.88 2.98 2.15
N GLN A 97 15.68 1.93 1.97
CA GLN A 97 15.21 0.55 2.09
C GLN A 97 14.74 0.22 3.50
N ARG A 98 15.46 0.69 4.54
CA ARG A 98 15.06 0.49 5.95
C ARG A 98 13.75 1.21 6.28
N ILE A 99 13.57 2.43 5.78
CA ILE A 99 12.33 3.20 5.94
C ILE A 99 11.17 2.45 5.28
N GLY A 100 11.33 2.01 4.02
CA GLY A 100 10.29 1.24 3.33
C GLY A 100 9.95 -0.09 4.03
N ALA A 101 10.96 -0.77 4.58
CA ALA A 101 10.75 -1.99 5.37
C ALA A 101 9.96 -1.73 6.66
N LEU A 102 10.24 -0.63 7.36
CA LEU A 102 9.49 -0.24 8.56
C LEU A 102 8.04 0.12 8.22
N GLU A 103 7.82 0.93 7.18
CA GLU A 103 6.47 1.29 6.75
C GLU A 103 5.66 0.07 6.32
N GLY A 104 6.28 -0.88 5.60
CA GLY A 104 5.64 -2.14 5.25
C GLY A 104 5.29 -3.00 6.47
N TYR A 105 6.16 -3.00 7.48
CA TYR A 105 5.89 -3.67 8.76
C TYR A 105 4.70 -3.04 9.50
N GLU A 106 4.67 -1.71 9.62
CA GLU A 106 3.55 -0.99 10.24
C GLU A 106 2.24 -1.24 9.48
N ALA A 107 2.25 -1.18 8.15
CA ALA A 107 1.06 -1.42 7.33
C ALA A 107 0.50 -2.83 7.56
N ARG A 108 1.40 -3.83 7.56
CA ARG A 108 1.04 -5.22 7.83
C ARG A 108 0.51 -5.41 9.25
N TYR A 109 1.18 -4.83 10.24
CA TYR A 109 0.79 -4.95 11.64
C TYR A 109 -0.60 -4.35 11.90
N MET A 110 -0.86 -3.15 11.39
CA MET A 110 -2.15 -2.48 11.57
C MET A 110 -3.29 -3.23 10.88
N TYR A 111 -3.04 -3.79 9.69
CA TYR A 111 -4.04 -4.53 8.93
C TYR A 111 -4.37 -5.89 9.56
N GLN A 112 -3.37 -6.60 10.10
CA GLN A 112 -3.58 -7.96 10.62
C GLN A 112 -3.93 -8.02 12.10
N SER A 113 -3.61 -6.98 12.88
CA SER A 113 -3.84 -6.98 14.31
C SER A 113 -5.33 -6.86 14.60
N PRO A 114 -5.96 -7.82 15.29
CA PRO A 114 -7.40 -7.76 15.64
C PRO A 114 -7.78 -6.54 16.48
N ARG A 115 -6.79 -5.93 17.15
CA ARG A 115 -6.95 -4.71 17.94
C ARG A 115 -7.21 -3.48 17.06
N TYR A 116 -6.64 -3.45 15.86
CA TYR A 116 -6.67 -2.28 14.99
C TYR A 116 -7.52 -2.53 13.75
N ASP A 117 -7.36 -3.70 13.13
CA ASP A 117 -8.06 -4.18 11.93
C ASP A 117 -8.23 -3.06 10.89
N ARG A 118 -7.10 -2.39 10.60
CA ARG A 118 -7.08 -1.11 9.89
C ARG A 118 -5.93 -0.98 8.91
N GLY A 119 -6.22 -0.31 7.81
CA GLY A 119 -5.27 -0.01 6.74
C GLY A 119 -5.44 -0.94 5.54
N GLY A 120 -4.37 -1.07 4.76
CA GLY A 120 -4.35 -1.78 3.50
C GLY A 120 -2.99 -2.41 3.27
N LEU A 121 -2.94 -3.49 2.49
CA LEU A 121 -1.68 -4.13 2.12
C LEU A 121 -1.07 -3.51 0.86
N ILE A 122 -1.82 -2.66 0.16
CA ILE A 122 -1.33 -1.88 -0.96
C ILE A 122 -0.96 -0.50 -0.43
N VAL A 123 0.33 -0.23 -0.32
CA VAL A 123 0.84 1.08 0.09
C VAL A 123 1.13 1.89 -1.16
N ALA A 124 0.36 2.95 -1.41
CA ALA A 124 0.54 3.81 -2.57
C ALA A 124 1.82 4.67 -2.43
N ARG A 125 2.73 4.51 -3.40
CA ARG A 125 3.92 5.35 -3.72
C ARG A 125 4.39 5.02 -5.16
N PRO A 126 5.12 5.89 -5.91
CA PRO A 126 5.83 7.11 -5.50
C PRO A 126 5.40 8.38 -6.27
N THR A 127 5.88 9.53 -5.83
CA THR A 127 5.57 10.84 -6.42
C THR A 127 6.48 11.23 -7.57
N SER A 128 5.97 12.09 -8.44
CA SER A 128 6.61 12.51 -9.69
C SER A 128 7.86 13.35 -9.47
N ILE A 129 8.77 13.35 -10.45
CA ILE A 129 9.96 14.22 -10.47
C ILE A 129 9.53 15.70 -10.48
N SER A 130 10.06 16.47 -9.54
CA SER A 130 9.94 17.94 -9.53
C SER A 130 10.68 18.55 -10.71
N ARG A 131 9.97 18.83 -11.80
CA ARG A 131 10.53 19.57 -12.94
C ARG A 131 10.49 21.09 -12.75
N ALA A 132 9.70 21.60 -11.79
CA ALA A 132 9.56 23.03 -11.52
C ALA A 132 9.47 23.33 -10.02
N THR A 133 10.17 24.38 -9.56
CA THR A 133 10.20 24.81 -8.16
C THR A 133 8.84 25.32 -7.65
N ARG A 134 7.96 25.78 -8.55
CA ARG A 134 6.62 26.32 -8.22
C ARG A 134 5.51 25.25 -8.18
N ALA A 135 5.76 24.01 -8.60
CA ALA A 135 4.74 22.99 -8.52
C ALA A 135 4.49 22.61 -7.04
N GLY A 136 3.25 22.68 -6.56
CA GLY A 136 2.91 22.31 -5.18
C GLY A 136 3.25 20.85 -4.83
N VAL A 137 3.28 19.97 -5.84
CA VAL A 137 3.70 18.56 -5.71
C VAL A 137 5.22 18.42 -5.56
N ALA A 138 5.97 19.49 -5.81
CA ALA A 138 7.42 19.43 -5.83
C ALA A 138 8.00 19.04 -4.46
N ALA A 139 7.34 19.40 -3.35
CA ALA A 139 7.70 18.99 -1.99
C ALA A 139 7.71 17.47 -1.78
N LYS A 140 6.98 16.74 -2.64
CA LYS A 140 6.84 15.29 -2.55
C LYS A 140 7.88 14.54 -3.39
N SER A 141 8.48 15.16 -4.40
CA SER A 141 9.52 14.49 -5.22
C SER A 141 10.85 14.31 -4.49
N PRO A 142 11.45 13.11 -4.48
CA PRO A 142 12.80 12.90 -3.95
C PRO A 142 13.93 13.41 -4.89
N TRP A 143 13.68 13.61 -6.19
CA TRP A 143 14.74 13.81 -7.21
C TRP A 143 14.97 15.24 -7.72
N ALA A 144 14.62 16.28 -6.96
CA ALA A 144 14.66 17.67 -7.44
C ALA A 144 16.08 18.27 -7.65
N LYS A 145 17.17 17.55 -7.33
CA LYS A 145 18.55 18.08 -7.39
C LYS A 145 19.46 17.50 -8.48
N THR A 146 19.08 16.42 -9.16
CA THR A 146 19.94 15.80 -10.20
C THR A 146 20.11 16.66 -11.46
N LEU A 147 19.29 17.70 -11.65
CA LEU A 147 19.33 18.57 -12.83
C LEU A 147 20.32 19.76 -12.73
N ILE A 148 21.03 19.95 -11.61
CA ILE A 148 22.03 21.03 -11.49
C ILE A 148 23.46 20.54 -11.81
N SER A 149 23.73 19.22 -11.83
CA SER A 149 25.08 18.68 -12.08
C SER A 149 25.24 17.86 -13.36
N SER A 150 24.26 17.90 -14.27
CA SER A 150 24.28 17.12 -15.52
C SER A 150 23.95 17.94 -16.78
N ALA A 151 24.11 19.26 -16.71
CA ALA A 151 24.26 20.07 -17.92
C ALA A 151 25.75 20.09 -18.31
N PRO A 152 26.10 19.87 -19.60
CA PRO A 152 27.48 19.96 -20.09
C PRO A 152 28.09 21.36 -19.90
#